data_AF-A0AAU9MRZ3-F1
#
_entry.id   AF-A0AAU9MRZ3-F1
#
_cell.length_a   1.000
_cell.length_b   1.000
_cell.length_c   1.000
_cell.angle_alpha   90.00
_cell.angle_beta   90.00
_cell.angle_gamma   90.00
#
_symmetry.space_group_name_H-M   'P 1'
#
loop_
_entity.id
_entity.type
_entity.pdbx_description
1 polymer ?
#
loop_
_entity_poly.entity_id
_entity_poly.type
_entity_poly.pdbx_seq_one_letter_code
_entity_poly.pdbx_strand_id
1 'polypeptide(L)'
;MSSNHSATSSRSPPHSITVVVRVLDEFEEAASIPVGRLRQVVDAMAVEMHAGLASEMLLTFVDNLPDGEFGFVDSQEMKKE
;
A
#
# COMPACT_ATOMS: atom_id res chain seq x y z
N MET A 1 -9.23 3.77 -69.96
CA MET A 1 -9.39 4.85 -68.97
C MET A 1 -9.57 4.16 -67.61
N SER A 2 -8.61 4.35 -66.72
CA SER A 2 -8.40 3.54 -65.52
C SER A 2 -9.49 3.78 -64.46
N SER A 3 -10.13 2.71 -64.01
CA SER A 3 -11.00 2.75 -62.83
C SER A 3 -10.14 2.65 -61.57
N ASN A 4 -10.18 3.70 -60.75
CA ASN A 4 -9.41 3.81 -59.51
C ASN A 4 -9.92 2.82 -58.47
N HIS A 5 -9.04 1.89 -58.05
CA HIS A 5 -9.20 1.10 -56.84
C HIS A 5 -9.21 2.02 -55.61
N SER A 6 -10.37 2.25 -55.03
CA SER A 6 -10.49 2.84 -53.70
C SER A 6 -10.36 1.70 -52.68
N ALA A 7 -9.12 1.42 -52.27
CA ALA A 7 -8.83 0.54 -51.15
C ALA A 7 -9.23 1.28 -49.86
N THR A 8 -10.42 0.97 -49.34
CA THR A 8 -10.80 1.34 -47.97
C THR A 8 -9.98 0.47 -47.02
N SER A 9 -8.84 0.99 -46.57
CA SER A 9 -8.05 0.35 -45.52
C SER A 9 -8.82 0.45 -44.21
N SER A 10 -9.66 -0.55 -43.93
CA SER A 10 -10.25 -0.78 -42.62
C SER A 10 -9.15 -1.27 -41.68
N ARG A 11 -8.33 -0.34 -41.21
CA ARG A 11 -7.34 -0.63 -40.16
C ARG A 11 -8.11 -0.97 -38.89
N SER A 12 -8.26 -2.26 -38.61
CA SER A 12 -8.75 -2.73 -37.32
C SER A 12 -7.82 -2.22 -36.22
N PRO A 13 -8.37 -1.82 -35.06
CA PRO A 13 -7.55 -1.35 -33.95
C PRO A 13 -6.59 -2.48 -33.51
N PRO A 14 -5.34 -2.15 -33.13
CA PRO A 14 -4.36 -3.15 -32.73
C PRO A 14 -4.85 -3.89 -31.48
N HIS A 15 -5.03 -5.20 -31.61
CA HIS A 15 -5.58 -6.09 -30.58
C HIS A 15 -4.80 -6.11 -29.25
N SER A 16 -3.57 -5.60 -29.22
CA SER A 16 -2.70 -5.60 -28.03
C SER A 16 -3.09 -4.57 -26.98
N ILE A 17 -3.46 -3.34 -27.37
CA ILE A 17 -3.81 -2.27 -26.41
C ILE A 17 -5.14 -2.58 -25.70
N THR A 18 -6.11 -3.17 -26.40
CA THR A 18 -7.40 -3.53 -25.81
C THR A 18 -7.28 -4.57 -24.69
N VAL A 19 -6.34 -5.51 -24.81
CA VAL A 19 -6.08 -6.50 -23.75
C VAL A 19 -5.46 -5.83 -22.52
N VAL A 20 -4.48 -4.94 -22.73
CA VAL A 20 -3.82 -4.22 -21.63
C VAL A 20 -4.82 -3.38 -20.85
N VAL A 21 -5.69 -2.62 -21.54
CA VAL A 21 -6.71 -1.80 -20.87
C VAL A 21 -7.65 -2.67 -20.03
N ARG A 22 -8.12 -3.80 -20.56
CA ARG A 22 -8.98 -4.72 -19.81
C ARG A 22 -8.32 -5.29 -18.57
N VAL A 23 -7.06 -5.69 -18.67
CA VAL A 23 -6.30 -6.21 -17.52
C VAL A 23 -6.12 -5.13 -16.45
N LEU A 24 -5.94 -3.87 -16.85
CA LEU A 24 -5.85 -2.75 -15.90
C LEU A 24 -7.19 -2.51 -15.20
N ASP A 25 -8.32 -2.54 -15.91
CA ASP A 25 -9.65 -2.40 -15.32
C ASP A 25 -9.94 -3.53 -14.31
N GLU A 26 -9.66 -4.77 -14.71
CA GLU A 26 -9.81 -5.96 -13.85
C GLU A 26 -8.90 -5.87 -12.61
N PHE A 27 -7.68 -5.35 -12.77
CA PHE A 27 -6.76 -5.14 -11.65
C PHE A 27 -7.23 -4.04 -10.70
N GLU A 28 -7.70 -2.90 -11.23
CA GLU A 28 -8.23 -1.81 -10.42
C GLU A 28 -9.43 -2.27 -9.58
N GLU A 29 -10.34 -3.04 -10.16
CA GLU A 29 -11.48 -3.62 -9.45
C GLU A 29 -11.04 -4.61 -8.37
N ALA A 30 -10.10 -5.51 -8.69
CA ALA A 30 -9.61 -6.51 -7.75
C ALA A 30 -8.83 -5.90 -6.57
N ALA A 31 -7.99 -4.90 -6.86
CA ALA A 31 -7.14 -4.20 -5.89
C ALA A 31 -7.91 -3.12 -5.11
N SER A 32 -9.12 -2.77 -5.51
CA SER A 32 -9.95 -1.79 -4.81
C SER A 32 -10.20 -2.23 -3.36
N ILE A 33 -9.92 -1.33 -2.41
CA ILE A 33 -10.19 -1.54 -0.99
C ILE A 33 -11.19 -0.48 -0.53
N PRO A 34 -12.51 -0.72 -0.71
CA PRO A 34 -13.52 0.17 -0.16
C PRO A 34 -13.45 0.15 1.36
N VAL A 35 -13.88 1.24 2.00
CA VAL A 35 -13.84 1.42 3.46
C VAL A 35 -14.49 0.24 4.21
N GLY A 36 -15.55 -0.36 3.65
CA GLY A 36 -16.18 -1.55 4.23
C GLY A 36 -15.24 -2.77 4.29
N ARG A 37 -14.46 -3.03 3.23
CA ARG A 37 -13.45 -4.11 3.20
C ARG A 37 -12.32 -3.80 4.18
N LEU A 38 -11.88 -2.54 4.25
CA LEU A 38 -10.85 -2.14 5.22
C LEU A 38 -11.31 -2.38 6.66
N ARG A 39 -12.57 -2.09 6.98
CA ARG A 39 -13.11 -2.34 8.33
C ARG A 39 -13.11 -3.82 8.67
N GLN A 40 -13.50 -4.69 7.74
CA GLN A 40 -13.41 -6.14 7.91
C GLN A 40 -11.97 -6.61 8.19
N VAL A 41 -10.98 -6.05 7.49
CA VAL A 41 -9.56 -6.37 7.73
C VAL A 41 -9.13 -5.91 9.12
N VAL A 42 -9.47 -4.70 9.54
CA VAL A 42 -9.11 -4.18 10.86
C VAL A 42 -9.80 -4.98 11.98
N ASP A 43 -11.06 -5.35 11.80
CA ASP A 43 -11.79 -6.18 12.76
C ASP A 43 -11.12 -7.56 12.90
N ALA A 44 -10.70 -8.18 11.79
CA ALA A 44 -9.96 -9.44 11.81
C ALA A 44 -8.56 -9.29 12.44
N MET A 45 -7.85 -8.21 12.15
CA MET A 45 -6.54 -7.91 12.76
C MET A 45 -6.64 -7.75 14.28
N ALA A 46 -7.70 -7.10 14.76
CA ALA A 46 -7.94 -6.98 16.20
C ALA A 46 -8.13 -8.37 16.82
N VAL A 47 -8.94 -9.25 16.22
CA VAL A 47 -9.15 -10.62 16.72
C VAL A 47 -7.84 -11.40 16.77
N GLU A 48 -7.04 -11.37 15.71
CA GLU A 48 -5.75 -12.08 15.65
C GLU A 48 -4.73 -11.52 16.64
N MET A 49 -4.71 -10.21 16.87
CA MET A 49 -3.85 -9.61 17.90
C MET A 49 -4.22 -10.10 19.31
N HIS A 50 -5.51 -10.23 19.62
CA HIS A 50 -5.95 -10.79 20.90
C HIS A 50 -5.58 -12.28 21.01
N ALA A 51 -5.73 -13.06 19.93
CA ALA A 51 -5.33 -14.46 19.89
C ALA A 51 -3.80 -14.60 20.06
N GLY A 52 -3.01 -13.72 19.43
CA GLY A 52 -1.56 -13.65 19.57
C GLY A 52 -1.13 -13.33 21.00
N LEU A 53 -1.76 -12.35 21.66
CA LEU A 53 -1.50 -12.04 23.07
C LEU A 53 -1.84 -13.19 24.01
N ALA A 54 -2.90 -13.96 23.71
CA ALA A 54 -3.31 -15.10 24.51
C ALA A 54 -2.44 -16.35 24.30
N SER A 55 -1.70 -16.42 23.20
CA SER A 55 -0.80 -17.53 22.87
C SER A 55 0.65 -17.10 23.04
N GLU A 56 1.25 -16.47 22.03
CA GLU A 56 2.63 -15.98 22.06
C GLU A 56 2.79 -14.78 21.11
N MET A 57 2.93 -13.58 21.69
CA MET A 57 3.33 -12.38 20.98
C MET A 57 4.71 -11.93 21.48
N LEU A 58 5.53 -11.43 20.56
CA LEU A 58 6.89 -11.01 20.91
C LEU A 58 6.85 -9.83 21.89
N LEU A 59 7.42 -10.05 23.08
CA LEU A 59 7.72 -8.99 24.03
C LEU A 59 8.92 -8.20 23.51
N THR A 60 8.80 -6.88 23.47
CA THR A 60 9.89 -6.00 23.06
C THR A 60 10.96 -5.82 24.14
N PHE A 61 10.64 -6.18 25.39
CA PHE A 61 11.45 -5.94 26.60
C PHE A 61 11.88 -4.47 26.76
N VAL A 62 11.06 -3.55 26.21
CA VAL A 62 11.22 -2.12 26.45
C VAL A 62 10.58 -1.80 27.79
N ASP A 63 11.39 -1.46 28.78
CA ASP A 63 10.91 -1.12 30.12
C ASP A 63 10.30 0.29 30.18
N ASN A 64 10.89 1.25 29.47
CA ASN A 64 10.44 2.64 29.45
C ASN A 64 10.43 3.19 28.03
N LEU A 65 9.29 3.72 27.61
CA LEU A 65 9.18 4.48 26.37
C LEU A 65 9.72 5.90 26.60
N PRO A 66 10.42 6.52 25.63
CA PRO A 66 10.86 7.91 25.77
C PRO A 66 9.67 8.84 26.01
N ASP A 67 9.83 9.74 26.99
CA ASP A 67 8.84 10.74 27.41
C ASP A 67 9.01 12.09 26.69
N GLY A 68 10.03 12.20 25.83
CA GLY A 68 10.32 13.41 25.06
C GLY A 68 11.16 14.43 25.82
N GLU A 69 11.61 14.14 27.05
CA GLU A 69 12.66 14.94 27.69
C GLU A 69 14.01 14.60 27.05
N PHE A 70 14.29 15.27 25.94
CA PHE A 70 15.65 15.38 25.45
C PHE A 70 16.43 16.20 26.47
N GLY A 71 17.21 15.52 27.29
CA GLY A 71 18.41 16.12 27.85
C GLY A 71 19.30 16.55 26.68
N PHE A 72 19.07 17.75 26.17
CA PHE A 72 20.16 18.56 25.66
C PHE A 72 21.13 18.64 26.83
N VAL A 73 22.11 17.74 26.84
CA VAL A 73 23.27 17.87 27.69
C VAL A 73 23.94 19.13 27.18
N ASP A 74 23.58 20.27 27.80
CA ASP A 74 24.24 21.52 27.55
C ASP A 74 25.72 21.24 27.81
N SER A 75 26.56 21.39 26.79
CA SER A 75 27.99 21.08 26.85
C SER A 75 28.77 22.07 27.73
N GLN A 76 28.08 22.72 28.68
CA GLN A 76 28.58 23.77 29.57
C GLN A 76 28.74 23.33 31.02
N GLU A 77 28.53 22.04 31.36
CA GLU A 77 28.93 21.50 32.67
C GLU A 77 30.21 20.65 32.59
N MET A 78 31.23 21.23 31.94
CA MET A 78 32.63 20.84 32.16
C MET A 78 33.44 22.09 32.56
N LYS A 79 32.96 22.82 33.57
CA LYS A 79 33.77 23.77 34.36
C LYS A 79 33.30 23.79 35.80
N LYS A 80 34.24 23.44 36.71
CA LYS A 80 34.18 23.26 38.17
C LYS A 80 34.07 21.77 38.51
N GLU A 81 35.01 21.15 39.20
CA GLU A 81 36.19 21.57 39.97
C GLU A 81 37.09 20.34 40.08
#